data_AF-A0A024ULD9-F1
#
_entry.id   AF-A0A024ULD9-F1
#
_cell.length_a   1.000
_cell.length_b   1.000
_cell.length_c   1.000
_cell.angle_alpha   90.00
_cell.angle_beta   90.00
_cell.angle_gamma   90.00
#
_symmetry.space_group_name_H-M   'P 1'
#
loop_
_entity.id
_entity.type
_entity.pdbx_description
1 polymer ?
#
loop_
_entity_poly.entity_id
_entity_poly.type
_entity_poly.pdbx_seq_one_letter_code
_entity_poly.pdbx_strand_id
1 'polypeptide(L)'
;MTEVKLMESSIESALDTTRFVNFANEKLHIQRIIPSATQEVLFSCAPEASVSIGLCPQILDDHGISIRNVRRYVEYGGTCPRLTCTAALHPTPSPVVA
;
A
#
# COMPACT_ATOMS: atom_id res chain seq x y z
N MET A 1 -25.62 20.03 3.04
CA MET A 1 -25.43 18.95 2.04
C MET A 1 -23.97 18.98 1.64
N THR A 2 -23.21 17.96 1.98
CA THR A 2 -21.81 17.85 1.58
C THR A 2 -21.77 17.20 0.20
N GLU A 3 -21.22 17.90 -0.78
CA GLU A 3 -21.06 17.38 -2.15
C GLU A 3 -20.04 16.24 -2.14
N VAL A 4 -20.48 15.04 -2.54
CA VAL A 4 -19.60 13.87 -2.65
C VAL A 4 -18.90 13.94 -4.00
N LYS A 5 -17.62 14.34 -3.98
CA LYS A 5 -16.77 14.32 -5.17
C LYS A 5 -16.19 12.92 -5.35
N LEU A 6 -16.60 12.23 -6.41
CA LEU A 6 -16.01 10.94 -6.78
C LEU A 6 -14.55 11.17 -7.19
N MET A 7 -13.63 10.40 -6.62
CA MET A 7 -12.24 10.38 -7.04
C MET A 7 -12.06 9.36 -8.16
N GLU A 8 -11.44 9.79 -9.26
CA GLU A 8 -11.10 8.94 -10.40
C GLU A 8 -9.69 8.33 -10.29
N SER A 9 -8.89 8.81 -9.33
CA SER A 9 -7.53 8.35 -9.05
C SER A 9 -7.50 7.29 -7.94
N SER A 10 -6.38 6.56 -7.84
CA SER A 10 -6.18 5.61 -6.75
C SER A 10 -5.95 6.32 -5.40
N ILE A 11 -6.21 5.63 -4.29
CA ILE A 11 -6.17 6.21 -2.94
C ILE A 11 -4.75 6.71 -2.61
N GLU A 12 -3.74 5.94 -3.04
CA GLU A 12 -2.33 6.25 -2.84
C GLU A 12 -1.78 7.32 -3.80
N SER A 13 -2.54 7.73 -4.83
CA SER A 13 -2.12 8.78 -5.77
C SER A 13 -2.75 10.16 -5.47
N ALA A 14 -3.66 10.25 -4.50
CA ALA A 14 -4.18 11.53 -4.06
C ALA A 14 -3.09 12.37 -3.35
N LEU A 15 -2.93 13.63 -3.81
CA LEU A 15 -1.88 14.55 -3.37
C LEU A 15 -1.92 14.87 -1.87
N ASP A 16 -3.12 14.85 -1.28
CA ASP A 16 -3.35 15.17 0.14
C ASP A 16 -3.31 13.92 1.05
N THR A 17 -3.07 12.73 0.47
CA THR A 17 -3.08 11.48 1.21
C THR A 17 -1.81 11.34 2.06
N THR A 18 -1.92 11.70 3.33
CA THR A 18 -0.86 11.43 4.34
C THR A 18 -0.96 10.02 4.93
N ARG A 19 -2.11 9.36 4.78
CA ARG A 19 -2.42 8.01 5.26
C ARG A 19 -3.47 7.36 4.36
N PHE A 20 -3.30 6.08 4.04
CA PHE A 20 -4.29 5.31 3.30
C PHE A 20 -4.45 3.91 3.91
N VAL A 21 -5.61 3.31 3.67
CA VAL A 21 -5.95 1.98 4.16
C VAL A 21 -5.52 0.95 3.14
N ASN A 22 -4.85 -0.10 3.62
CA ASN A 22 -4.61 -1.31 2.85
C ASN A 22 -5.72 -2.33 3.18
N PHE A 23 -6.37 -2.88 2.16
CA PHE A 23 -7.32 -3.99 2.32
C PHE A 23 -6.53 -5.30 2.51
N ALA A 24 -5.99 -5.45 3.72
CA ALA A 24 -5.22 -6.61 4.11
C ALA A 24 -6.11 -7.84 4.32
N ASN A 25 -5.59 -9.01 3.97
CA ASN A 25 -6.10 -10.28 4.44
C ASN A 25 -5.74 -10.47 5.93
N GLU A 26 -6.52 -11.29 6.65
CA GLU A 26 -6.21 -11.72 8.03
C GLU A 26 -4.77 -12.23 8.16
N LYS A 27 -4.35 -13.03 7.19
CA LYS A 27 -2.95 -13.41 7.01
C LYS A 27 -2.32 -12.43 6.04
N LEU A 28 -1.41 -11.60 6.53
CA LEU A 28 -0.66 -10.65 5.69
C LEU A 28 0.12 -11.37 4.58
N HIS A 29 0.38 -12.67 4.75
CA HIS A 29 1.01 -13.49 3.74
C HIS A 29 0.55 -14.96 3.81
N ILE A 30 0.23 -15.55 2.66
CA ILE A 30 -0.08 -16.98 2.52
C ILE A 30 1.20 -17.73 2.09
N GLN A 31 2.30 -17.58 2.85
CA GLN A 31 3.60 -18.25 2.60
C GLN A 31 4.22 -18.07 1.20
N ARG A 32 3.70 -17.14 0.39
CA ARG A 32 4.21 -16.77 -0.93
C ARG A 32 3.94 -15.28 -1.12
N ILE A 33 4.86 -14.55 -1.79
CA ILE A 33 4.52 -13.23 -2.34
C ILE A 33 3.27 -13.47 -3.18
N ILE A 34 2.15 -12.94 -2.70
CA ILE A 34 0.85 -13.36 -3.18
C ILE A 34 0.79 -12.93 -4.65
N PRO A 35 0.52 -13.84 -5.60
CA PRO A 35 0.50 -13.51 -7.02
C PRO A 35 -0.75 -12.70 -7.39
N SER A 36 -1.51 -12.21 -6.41
CA SER A 36 -2.68 -11.39 -6.65
C SER A 36 -2.21 -9.97 -6.94
N ALA A 37 -2.38 -9.54 -8.19
CA ALA A 37 -2.07 -8.20 -8.64
C ALA A 37 -3.21 -7.21 -8.28
N THR A 38 -3.76 -7.33 -7.07
CA THR A 38 -4.84 -6.49 -6.55
C THR A 38 -4.25 -5.38 -5.67
N GLN A 39 -4.63 -5.22 -4.40
CA GLN A 39 -4.02 -4.20 -3.52
C GLN A 39 -2.66 -4.60 -2.92
N GLU A 40 -2.26 -5.87 -3.04
CA GLU A 40 -0.95 -6.34 -2.58
C GLU A 40 0.23 -5.73 -3.36
N VAL A 41 -0.04 -5.10 -4.52
CA VAL A 41 0.94 -4.29 -5.25
C VAL A 41 1.55 -3.19 -4.37
N LEU A 42 0.82 -2.71 -3.36
CA LEU A 42 1.32 -1.69 -2.42
C LEU A 42 2.58 -2.15 -1.68
N PHE A 43 2.67 -3.44 -1.34
CA PHE A 43 3.88 -4.02 -0.71
C PHE A 43 5.04 -4.12 -1.70
N SER A 44 4.76 -4.28 -2.99
CA SER A 44 5.79 -4.25 -4.05
C SER A 44 6.29 -2.83 -4.31
N CYS A 45 5.41 -1.84 -4.28
CA CYS A 45 5.76 -0.42 -4.42
C CYS A 45 6.49 0.13 -3.19
N ALA A 46 6.25 -0.46 -2.02
CA ALA A 46 6.79 -0.03 -0.74
C ALA A 46 7.36 -1.26 0.01
N PRO A 47 8.52 -1.80 -0.42
CA PRO A 47 9.05 -3.08 0.08
C PRO A 47 9.34 -3.09 1.58
N GLU A 48 9.57 -1.92 2.19
CA GLU A 48 9.70 -1.76 3.65
C GLU A 48 8.47 -2.28 4.41
N ALA A 49 7.26 -2.16 3.83
CA ALA A 49 6.04 -2.71 4.42
C ALA A 49 6.09 -4.24 4.54
N SER A 50 6.88 -4.92 3.71
CA SER A 50 7.02 -6.39 3.76
C SER A 50 7.65 -6.89 5.06
N VAL A 51 8.37 -6.04 5.80
CA VAL A 51 8.89 -6.39 7.13
C VAL A 51 7.75 -6.71 8.11
N SER A 52 6.57 -6.10 7.92
CA SER A 52 5.40 -6.37 8.77
C SER A 52 4.96 -7.83 8.74
N ILE A 53 5.20 -8.54 7.63
CA ILE A 53 4.89 -9.97 7.48
C ILE A 53 5.67 -10.81 8.49
N GLY A 54 6.94 -10.47 8.75
CA GLY A 54 7.77 -11.20 9.71
C GLY A 54 7.43 -10.89 11.17
N LEU A 55 6.90 -9.70 11.44
CA LEU A 55 6.61 -9.23 12.80
C LEU A 55 5.18 -9.58 13.26
N CYS A 56 4.21 -9.50 12.34
CA CYS A 56 2.81 -9.74 12.61
C CYS A 56 2.19 -10.51 11.42
N PRO A 57 2.44 -11.83 11.34
CA PRO A 57 2.00 -12.63 10.19
C PRO A 57 0.46 -12.80 10.12
N GLN A 58 -0.23 -12.65 11.24
CA GLN A 58 -1.68 -12.80 11.36
C GLN A 58 -2.28 -11.66 12.19
N ILE A 59 -3.30 -11.01 11.63
CA ILE A 59 -4.12 -9.98 12.27
C ILE A 59 -5.32 -10.69 12.91
N LEU A 60 -5.57 -10.46 14.19
CA LEU A 60 -6.76 -10.95 14.88
C LEU A 60 -7.94 -10.00 14.62
N ASP A 61 -9.18 -10.46 14.80
CA ASP A 61 -10.41 -9.72 14.48
C ASP A 61 -10.46 -8.30 15.11
N ASP A 62 -9.88 -8.14 16.30
CA ASP A 62 -9.87 -6.87 17.05
C ASP A 62 -8.58 -6.06 16.88
N HIS A 63 -7.68 -6.47 15.97
CA HIS A 63 -6.37 -5.85 15.78
C HIS A 63 -6.28 -5.09 14.46
N GLY A 64 -5.46 -4.04 14.45
CA GLY A 64 -5.10 -3.30 13.25
C GLY A 64 -3.59 -3.02 13.22
N ILE A 65 -3.04 -2.92 12.02
CA ILE A 65 -1.61 -2.61 11.81
C ILE A 65 -1.48 -1.22 11.21
N SER A 66 -0.65 -0.39 11.84
CA SER A 66 -0.24 0.91 11.28
C SER A 66 1.25 0.87 10.97
N ILE A 67 1.59 0.89 9.69
CA ILE A 67 2.97 1.01 9.21
C ILE A 67 3.23 2.47 8.85
N ARG A 68 4.28 3.07 9.41
CA ARG A 68 4.60 4.49 9.25
C ARG A 68 5.95 4.68 8.60
N ASN A 69 6.14 5.85 8.00
CA ASN A 69 7.38 6.25 7.32
C ASN A 69 7.80 5.29 6.19
N VAL A 70 6.83 4.61 5.58
CA VAL A 70 7.07 3.69 4.47
C VAL A 70 7.25 4.50 3.19
N ARG A 71 8.36 4.27 2.50
CA ARG A 71 8.65 4.95 1.24
C ARG A 71 8.15 4.14 0.05
N ARG A 72 7.67 4.85 -0.97
CA ARG A 72 7.35 4.26 -2.27
C ARG A 72 8.53 4.42 -3.22
N TYR A 73 8.88 3.34 -3.89
CA TYR A 73 10.03 3.23 -4.78
C TYR A 73 9.63 2.97 -6.23
N VAL A 74 8.37 2.60 -6.47
CA VAL A 74 7.87 2.20 -7.78
C VAL A 74 6.45 2.71 -7.98
N GLU A 75 6.18 3.25 -9.17
CA GLU A 75 4.82 3.47 -9.67
C GLU A 75 4.33 2.25 -10.45
N TYR A 76 3.03 2.01 -10.38
CA TYR A 76 2.39 0.95 -11.13
C TYR A 76 1.19 1.48 -11.91
N GLY A 77 0.87 0.76 -12.98
CA GLY A 77 -0.30 0.99 -13.80
C GLY A 77 -1.08 -0.29 -14.03
N GLY A 78 -2.37 -0.13 -14.28
CA GLY A 78 -3.29 -1.23 -14.49
C GLY A 78 -3.67 -1.97 -13.21
N THR A 79 -4.46 -3.02 -13.38
CA THR A 79 -4.92 -3.93 -12.34
C THR A 79 -4.76 -5.36 -12.85
N CYS A 80 -4.82 -6.36 -11.97
CA CYS A 80 -4.80 -7.77 -12.38
C CYS A 80 -5.75 -8.03 -13.57
N PRO A 81 -5.29 -8.64 -14.69
CA PRO A 81 -3.97 -9.25 -14.93
C PRO A 81 -2.95 -8.33 -15.64
N ARG A 82 -3.28 -7.07 -15.93
CA ARG A 82 -2.46 -6.11 -16.70
C ARG A 82 -1.60 -5.22 -15.80
N LEU A 83 -1.23 -5.69 -14.62
CA LEU A 83 -0.40 -4.92 -13.71
C LEU A 83 1.00 -4.76 -14.29
N THR A 84 1.46 -3.52 -14.36
CA THR A 84 2.77 -3.18 -14.92
C THR A 84 3.48 -2.16 -14.03
N CYS A 85 4.78 -2.32 -13.86
CA CYS A 85 5.64 -1.29 -13.29
C CYS A 85 5.81 -0.18 -14.34
N THR A 86 5.41 1.04 -13.99
CA THR A 86 5.41 2.17 -14.94
C THR A 86 6.63 3.06 -14.79
N ALA A 87 7.14 3.23 -13.56
CA ALA A 87 8.32 4.04 -13.30
C ALA A 87 9.01 3.64 -11.98
N ALA A 88 10.33 3.85 -11.91
CA ALA A 88 11.04 3.89 -10.64
C ALA A 88 10.90 5.29 -10.04
N LEU A 89 10.52 5.35 -8.76
CA LEU A 89 10.46 6.58 -7.99
C LEU A 89 11.78 6.79 -7.27
N HIS A 90 12.31 8.02 -7.32
CA HIS A 90 13.26 8.44 -6.30
C HIS A 90 12.46 8.70 -5.02
N PRO A 91 12.71 7.93 -3.94
CA PRO A 91 11.99 8.13 -2.70
C PRO A 91 12.33 9.53 -2.17
N THR A 92 11.36 10.44 -2.23
CA THR A 92 11.47 11.69 -1.50
C THR A 92 11.34 11.37 -0.01
N PRO A 93 12.24 11.85 0.85
CA PRO A 93 12.11 11.62 2.28
C PRO A 93 10.78 12.19 2.75
N SER A 94 9.98 11.39 3.48
CA SER A 94 8.80 11.95 4.17
C SER A 94 9.26 13.14 5.00
N PRO A 95 8.54 14.28 4.97
CA PRO A 95 8.84 15.36 5.89
C PRO A 95 8.83 14.79 7.30
N VAL A 96 9.94 14.95 8.02
CA VAL A 96 10.04 14.57 9.43
C VAL A 96 9.09 15.48 10.17
N VAL A 97 7.90 14.99 10.49
CA VAL A 97 7.00 15.65 11.43
C VAL A 97 7.57 15.35 12.82
N ALA A 98 8.23 16.37 13.40
CA ALA A 98 8.73 16.35 14.77
C ALA A 98 7.60 16.20 15.79
#